data_AF-A0A8W8J8M8-F1
#
_entry.id   AF-A0A8W8J8M8-F1
#
_cell.length_a   1.000
_cell.length_b   1.000
_cell.length_c   1.000
_cell.angle_alpha   90.00
_cell.angle_beta   90.00
_cell.angle_gamma   90.00
#
_symmetry.space_group_name_H-M   'P 1'
#
loop_
_entity.id
_entity.type
_entity.pdbx_description
1 polymer ?
#
loop_
_entity_poly.entity_id
_entity_poly.type
_entity_poly.pdbx_seq_one_letter_code
_entity_poly.pdbx_strand_id
1 'polypeptide(L)'
;TGHGVGMYLGVHEGPAGIGMNRKQPFNDYPIEEGQFFSDEPGYYEDGSFGVRVENVMEVKKVNLKYKFRDSVFLGFETITLVPVEPNLIKYEMLSGDQIDWLNTYHKKVQDTIGPLLINTNREAYDWMEQRTRTITRAVSSGPRTFVSLLITFFSFTLYFVLLL
;
A
#
# COMPACT_ATOMS: atom_id res chain seq x y z
N THR A 1 -12.59 -1.53 10.21
CA THR A 1 -11.22 -1.46 9.72
C THR A 1 -10.62 -0.10 9.97
N GLY A 2 -11.40 0.97 9.97
CA GLY A 2 -10.93 2.28 10.39
C GLY A 2 -12.09 3.20 10.79
N HIS A 3 -11.76 4.30 11.45
CA HIS A 3 -12.66 5.35 11.88
C HIS A 3 -12.10 6.72 11.47
N GLY A 4 -12.93 7.75 11.41
CA GLY A 4 -12.45 9.13 11.21
C GLY A 4 -11.63 9.61 12.40
N VAL A 5 -10.73 10.58 12.15
CA VAL A 5 -9.87 11.19 13.17
C VAL A 5 -10.00 12.71 13.09
N GLY A 6 -10.38 13.33 14.20
CA GLY A 6 -10.57 14.78 14.29
C GLY A 6 -9.28 15.55 14.53
N MET A 7 -9.17 16.74 13.96
CA MET A 7 -8.01 17.63 14.16
C MET A 7 -8.08 18.28 15.54
N TYR A 8 -7.24 17.81 16.48
CA TYR A 8 -7.27 18.25 17.89
C TYR A 8 -8.64 18.04 18.57
N LEU A 9 -9.36 16.99 18.15
CA LEU A 9 -10.68 16.60 18.64
C LEU A 9 -10.72 15.10 18.97
N GLY A 10 -11.81 14.41 18.65
CA GLY A 10 -11.99 12.99 18.96
C GLY A 10 -11.04 12.12 18.15
N VAL A 11 -10.42 11.13 18.81
CA VAL A 11 -9.64 10.10 18.12
C VAL A 11 -10.53 9.20 17.29
N HIS A 12 -11.79 9.02 17.73
CA HIS A 12 -12.88 8.39 16.99
C HIS A 12 -13.87 9.48 16.60
N GLU A 13 -13.80 9.96 15.37
CA GLU A 13 -14.68 11.02 14.87
C GLU A 13 -15.52 10.48 13.71
N GLY A 14 -16.85 10.60 13.87
CA GLY A 14 -17.80 10.31 12.79
C GLY A 14 -18.05 11.55 11.91
N PRO A 15 -18.93 11.44 10.90
CA PRO A 15 -19.80 10.30 10.64
C PRO A 15 -19.23 9.27 9.66
N ALA A 16 -18.16 9.59 8.94
CA ALA A 16 -17.53 8.67 7.99
C ALA A 16 -16.65 7.63 8.72
N GLY A 17 -16.52 6.44 8.14
CA GLY A 17 -15.69 5.37 8.67
C GLY A 17 -15.52 4.22 7.67
N ILE A 18 -14.57 3.32 7.94
CA ILE A 18 -14.24 2.19 7.06
C ILE A 18 -14.56 0.90 7.81
N GLY A 19 -15.68 0.25 7.51
CA GLY A 19 -16.03 -0.99 8.19
C GLY A 19 -17.22 -1.71 7.61
N MET A 20 -17.37 -2.98 8.01
CA MET A 20 -18.48 -3.84 7.56
C MET A 20 -19.74 -3.69 8.42
N ASN A 21 -19.67 -2.95 9.54
CA ASN A 21 -20.77 -2.87 10.49
C ASN A 21 -21.91 -2.01 9.92
N ARG A 22 -22.97 -2.68 9.44
CA ARG A 22 -24.18 -2.05 8.89
C ARG A 22 -25.00 -1.25 9.91
N LYS A 23 -24.71 -1.34 11.21
CA LYS A 23 -25.42 -0.58 12.25
C LYS A 23 -24.90 0.83 12.42
N GLN A 24 -23.70 1.13 11.93
CA GLN A 24 -23.22 2.51 11.83
C GLN A 24 -23.54 3.02 10.44
N PRO A 25 -24.07 4.25 10.30
CA PRO A 25 -24.45 4.81 9.00
C PRO A 25 -23.23 5.21 8.16
N PHE A 26 -22.06 4.58 8.33
CA PHE A 26 -20.84 4.92 7.58
C PHE A 26 -21.09 4.92 6.06
N ASN A 27 -21.92 4.00 5.58
CA ASN A 27 -22.26 3.89 4.15
C ASN A 27 -23.12 5.07 3.63
N ASP A 28 -23.72 5.86 4.53
CA ASP A 28 -24.52 7.02 4.16
C ASP A 28 -23.64 8.27 3.97
N TYR A 29 -22.37 8.21 4.38
CA TYR A 29 -21.42 9.33 4.31
C TYR A 29 -20.24 8.97 3.38
N PRO A 30 -20.17 9.59 2.19
CA PRO A 30 -19.09 9.30 1.26
C PRO A 30 -17.73 9.71 1.82
N ILE A 31 -16.68 9.00 1.35
CA ILE A 31 -15.30 9.40 1.58
C ILE A 31 -14.97 10.59 0.67
N GLU A 32 -14.49 11.67 1.26
CA GLU A 32 -14.21 12.94 0.60
C GLU A 32 -12.77 13.40 0.84
N GLU A 33 -12.23 14.19 -0.09
CA GLU A 33 -10.89 14.78 0.02
C GLU A 33 -10.72 15.58 1.32
N GLY A 34 -9.57 15.44 1.98
CA GLY A 34 -9.22 16.14 3.22
C GLY A 34 -9.71 15.46 4.50
N GLN A 35 -10.47 14.37 4.40
CA GLN A 35 -10.80 13.54 5.56
C GLN A 35 -9.59 12.71 6.01
N PHE A 36 -9.51 12.46 7.33
CA PHE A 36 -8.49 11.61 7.94
C PHE A 36 -9.11 10.36 8.54
N PHE A 37 -8.51 9.20 8.27
CA PHE A 37 -8.97 7.91 8.76
C PHE A 37 -7.84 7.11 9.39
N SER A 38 -8.15 6.27 10.37
CA SER A 38 -7.30 5.12 10.68
C SER A 38 -7.40 4.04 9.59
N ASP A 39 -6.31 3.33 9.35
CA ASP A 39 -6.26 2.05 8.62
C ASP A 39 -5.55 1.05 9.52
N GLU A 40 -6.34 0.18 10.15
CA GLU A 40 -5.93 -0.61 11.30
C GLU A 40 -6.35 -2.09 11.22
N PRO A 41 -6.01 -2.83 10.15
CA PRO A 41 -6.26 -4.26 10.10
C PRO A 41 -5.53 -4.99 11.25
N GLY A 42 -6.17 -6.03 11.77
CA GLY A 42 -5.59 -6.85 12.83
C GLY A 42 -6.11 -8.28 12.85
N TYR A 43 -5.36 -9.14 13.55
CA TYR A 43 -5.66 -10.55 13.80
C TYR A 43 -5.35 -10.87 15.26
N TYR A 44 -6.19 -11.69 15.88
CA TYR A 44 -6.05 -12.07 17.28
C TYR A 44 -6.32 -13.56 17.42
N GLU A 45 -5.36 -14.27 18.03
CA GLU A 45 -5.44 -15.68 18.39
C GLU A 45 -5.67 -15.80 19.90
N ASP A 46 -6.84 -16.30 20.29
CA ASP A 46 -7.24 -16.38 21.70
C ASP A 46 -6.26 -17.24 22.51
N GLY A 47 -5.84 -16.70 23.66
CA GLY A 47 -4.87 -17.37 24.53
C GLY A 47 -3.44 -17.42 23.98
N SER A 48 -3.15 -16.76 22.85
CA SER A 48 -1.82 -16.73 22.24
C SER A 48 -1.33 -15.29 22.00
N PHE A 49 -1.59 -14.71 20.83
CA PHE A 49 -1.04 -13.42 20.43
C PHE A 49 -2.05 -12.59 19.65
N GLY A 50 -1.74 -11.30 19.47
CA GLY A 50 -2.49 -10.39 18.62
C GLY A 50 -1.55 -9.49 17.84
N VAL A 51 -1.96 -9.11 16.63
CA VAL A 51 -1.25 -8.16 15.79
C VAL A 51 -2.26 -7.17 15.23
N ARG A 52 -1.92 -5.89 15.30
CA ARG A 52 -2.61 -4.80 14.59
C ARG A 52 -1.56 -3.87 14.04
N VAL A 53 -1.71 -3.48 12.77
CA VAL A 53 -0.85 -2.47 12.13
C VAL A 53 -1.75 -1.32 11.79
N GLU A 54 -1.44 -0.14 12.32
CA GLU A 54 -2.33 1.02 12.25
C GLU A 54 -1.58 2.27 11.76
N ASN A 55 -2.17 2.94 10.76
CA ASN A 55 -1.74 4.24 10.29
C ASN A 55 -2.91 5.23 10.26
N VAL A 56 -2.63 6.51 10.44
CA VAL A 56 -3.53 7.58 10.03
C VAL A 56 -3.22 7.93 8.57
N MET A 57 -4.28 8.06 7.77
CA MET A 57 -4.21 8.41 6.35
C MET A 57 -5.13 9.58 6.03
N GLU A 58 -4.69 10.44 5.12
CA GLU A 58 -5.50 11.51 4.54
C GLU A 58 -6.04 11.10 3.18
N VAL A 59 -7.29 11.44 2.89
CA VAL A 59 -7.87 11.28 1.56
C VAL A 59 -7.41 12.40 0.64
N LYS A 60 -6.82 12.04 -0.50
CA LYS A 60 -6.34 12.99 -1.53
C LYS A 60 -6.91 12.64 -2.89
N LYS A 61 -7.04 13.65 -3.76
CA LYS A 61 -7.23 13.41 -5.19
C LYS A 61 -5.97 12.78 -5.79
N VAL A 62 -6.15 11.77 -6.64
CA VAL A 62 -5.06 11.10 -7.35
C VAL A 62 -5.19 11.26 -8.86
N ASN A 63 -4.06 11.53 -9.52
CA ASN A 63 -3.98 11.61 -10.96
C ASN A 63 -3.62 10.24 -11.53
N LEU A 64 -4.56 9.60 -12.21
CA LEU A 64 -4.34 8.32 -12.89
C LEU A 64 -3.90 8.54 -14.34
N LYS A 65 -3.18 7.56 -14.89
CA LYS A 65 -2.73 7.56 -16.30
C LYS A 65 -3.90 7.70 -17.29
N TYR A 66 -5.03 7.08 -16.96
CA TYR A 66 -6.24 7.11 -17.77
C TYR A 66 -7.35 7.81 -16.98
N LYS A 67 -8.20 8.56 -17.69
CA LYS A 67 -9.37 9.23 -17.12
C LYS A 67 -10.65 8.62 -17.68
N PHE A 68 -11.67 8.46 -16.84
CA PHE A 68 -13.00 8.06 -17.26
C PHE A 68 -13.93 9.27 -17.19
N ARG A 69 -14.24 9.89 -18.34
CA ARG A 69 -15.01 11.15 -18.42
C ARG A 69 -14.39 12.21 -17.47
N ASP A 70 -15.24 12.97 -16.78
CA ASP A 70 -14.84 13.98 -15.80
C ASP A 70 -14.72 13.42 -14.37
N SER A 71 -14.51 12.10 -14.23
CA SER A 71 -14.44 11.47 -12.91
C SER A 71 -13.17 11.89 -12.16
N VAL A 72 -13.34 12.17 -10.87
CA VAL A 72 -12.24 12.40 -9.92
C VAL A 72 -12.00 11.09 -9.18
N PHE A 73 -10.74 10.66 -9.13
CA PHE A 73 -10.33 9.50 -8.34
C PHE A 73 -9.68 9.96 -7.04
N LEU A 74 -10.02 9.27 -5.95
CA LEU A 74 -9.44 9.48 -4.63
C LEU A 74 -8.43 8.36 -4.33
N GLY A 75 -7.47 8.69 -3.49
CA GLY A 75 -6.53 7.75 -2.89
C GLY A 75 -6.15 8.22 -1.49
N PHE A 76 -5.27 7.47 -0.84
CA PHE A 76 -4.83 7.75 0.52
C PHE A 76 -3.36 8.14 0.54
N GLU A 77 -3.05 9.16 1.34
CA GLU A 77 -1.69 9.50 1.72
C GLU A 77 -1.46 9.15 3.19
N THR A 78 -0.42 8.36 3.48
CA THR A 78 -0.06 8.01 4.86
C THR A 78 0.56 9.19 5.59
N ILE A 79 0.00 9.48 6.77
CA ILE A 79 0.41 10.56 7.69
C ILE A 79 1.29 10.02 8.82
N THR A 80 0.96 8.85 9.35
CA THR A 80 1.82 8.17 10.33
C THR A 80 3.16 7.81 9.67
N LEU A 81 4.27 8.17 10.33
CA LEU A 81 5.63 7.90 9.85
C LEU A 81 6.43 7.14 10.91
N VAL A 82 6.11 5.86 11.07
CA VAL A 82 6.80 4.94 11.98
C VAL A 82 7.20 3.68 11.21
N PRO A 83 8.44 3.17 11.34
CA PRO A 83 8.84 1.96 10.63
C PRO A 83 7.94 0.77 10.97
N VAL A 84 7.50 0.02 9.97
CA VAL A 84 6.92 -1.32 10.17
C VAL A 84 8.02 -2.25 10.69
N GLU A 85 7.74 -3.06 11.70
CA GLU A 85 8.71 -3.96 12.34
C GLU A 85 9.18 -5.07 11.37
N PRO A 86 10.44 -5.05 10.91
CA PRO A 86 10.91 -5.94 9.85
C PRO A 86 10.97 -7.42 10.27
N ASN A 87 11.12 -7.72 11.57
CA ASN A 87 11.21 -9.11 12.04
C ASN A 87 9.86 -9.84 12.04
N LEU A 88 8.74 -9.11 11.88
CA LEU A 88 7.39 -9.68 11.84
C LEU A 88 6.88 -9.86 10.41
N ILE A 89 7.71 -9.58 9.39
CA ILE A 89 7.32 -9.64 7.99
C ILE A 89 7.87 -10.92 7.36
N LYS A 90 6.97 -11.74 6.78
CA LYS A 90 7.32 -12.85 5.89
C LYS A 90 7.44 -12.33 4.46
N TYR A 91 8.62 -11.84 4.08
CA TYR A 91 8.85 -11.16 2.79
C TYR A 91 8.54 -12.03 1.56
N GLU A 92 8.64 -13.35 1.69
CA GLU A 92 8.26 -14.32 0.65
C GLU A 92 6.77 -14.30 0.30
N MET A 93 5.92 -13.77 1.20
CA MET A 93 4.48 -13.60 0.96
C MET A 93 4.15 -12.28 0.24
N LEU A 94 5.13 -11.37 0.09
CA LEU A 94 4.91 -10.07 -0.53
C LEU A 94 5.15 -10.10 -2.04
N SER A 95 4.27 -9.43 -2.78
CA SER A 95 4.46 -9.15 -4.20
C SER A 95 5.61 -8.15 -4.42
N GLY A 96 6.05 -7.99 -5.67
CA GLY A 96 7.00 -6.92 -6.02
C GLY A 96 6.49 -5.55 -5.60
N ASP A 97 5.25 -5.22 -6.00
CA ASP A 97 4.62 -3.93 -5.67
C ASP A 97 4.51 -3.67 -4.16
N GLN A 98 4.27 -4.70 -3.36
CA GLN A 98 4.20 -4.57 -1.89
C GLN A 98 5.58 -4.30 -1.26
N ILE A 99 6.63 -4.92 -1.80
CA ILE A 99 8.01 -4.63 -1.40
C ILE A 99 8.39 -3.20 -1.79
N ASP A 100 8.05 -2.79 -3.01
CA ASP A 100 8.31 -1.44 -3.51
C ASP A 100 7.55 -0.39 -2.68
N TRP A 101 6.28 -0.67 -2.34
CA TRP A 101 5.50 0.16 -1.42
C TRP A 101 6.17 0.28 -0.05
N LEU A 102 6.61 -0.83 0.56
CA LEU A 102 7.22 -0.82 1.89
C LEU A 102 8.56 -0.07 1.89
N ASN A 103 9.40 -0.28 0.86
CA ASN A 103 10.64 0.47 0.67
C ASN A 103 10.38 1.97 0.48
N THR A 104 9.37 2.33 -0.31
CA THR A 104 8.97 3.73 -0.52
C THR A 104 8.50 4.38 0.77
N TYR A 105 7.68 3.67 1.55
CA TYR A 105 7.21 4.10 2.86
C TYR A 105 8.37 4.29 3.86
N HIS A 106 9.24 3.28 4.01
CA HIS A 106 10.41 3.36 4.89
C HIS A 106 11.37 4.49 4.50
N LYS A 107 11.54 4.75 3.20
CA LYS A 107 12.29 5.91 2.72
C LYS A 107 11.61 7.23 3.11
N LYS A 108 10.28 7.34 2.98
CA LYS A 108 9.54 8.54 3.45
C LYS A 108 9.76 8.79 4.94
N VAL A 109 9.77 7.72 5.75
CA VAL A 109 10.09 7.80 7.19
C VAL A 109 11.51 8.33 7.39
N GLN A 110 12.52 7.77 6.74
CA GLN A 110 13.91 8.23 6.83
C GLN A 110 14.06 9.70 6.43
N ASP A 111 13.53 10.08 5.27
CA ASP A 111 13.70 11.41 4.70
C ASP A 111 12.99 12.49 5.55
N THR A 112 11.89 12.15 6.21
CA THR A 112 11.09 13.10 7.01
C THR A 112 11.52 13.13 8.48
N ILE A 113 11.67 11.96 9.10
CA ILE A 113 11.89 11.82 10.54
C ILE A 113 13.38 11.78 10.88
N GLY A 114 14.22 11.23 10.00
CA GLY A 114 15.67 11.11 10.19
C GLY A 114 16.35 12.44 10.54
N PRO A 115 16.14 13.54 9.77
CA PRO A 115 16.73 14.84 10.08
C PRO A 115 16.31 15.43 11.43
N LEU A 116 15.11 15.08 11.92
CA LEU A 116 14.64 15.53 13.23
C LEU A 116 15.32 14.74 14.35
N LEU A 117 15.46 13.42 14.17
CA LEU A 117 16.07 12.53 15.15
C LEU A 117 17.58 12.74 15.26
N ILE A 118 18.32 12.86 14.14
CA ILE A 118 19.79 12.98 14.20
C ILE A 118 20.26 14.20 15.02
N ASN A 119 19.45 15.26 15.04
CA ASN A 119 19.75 16.49 15.77
C ASN A 119 19.27 16.48 17.23
N THR A 120 18.41 15.54 17.62
CA THR A 120 17.75 15.53 18.95
C THR A 120 18.00 14.25 19.75
N ASN A 121 18.08 13.10 19.08
CA ASN A 121 18.26 11.78 19.68
C ASN A 121 18.93 10.82 18.68
N ARG A 122 20.24 10.64 18.84
CA ARG A 122 21.05 9.75 18.00
C ARG A 122 20.63 8.27 18.08
N GLU A 123 20.29 7.79 19.27
CA GLU A 123 19.88 6.39 19.46
C GLU A 123 18.58 6.09 18.71
N ALA A 124 17.61 7.01 18.76
CA ALA A 124 16.37 6.87 18.00
C ALA A 124 16.60 6.93 16.48
N TYR A 125 17.55 7.76 16.02
CA TYR A 125 17.96 7.79 14.62
C TYR A 125 18.53 6.43 14.18
N ASP A 126 19.50 5.90 14.91
CA ASP A 126 20.13 4.61 14.59
C ASP A 126 19.11 3.46 14.64
N TRP A 127 18.17 3.49 15.60
CA TRP A 127 17.06 2.56 15.68
C TRP A 127 16.17 2.61 14.43
N MET A 128 15.76 3.81 14.01
CA MET A 128 14.92 4.01 12.83
C MET A 128 15.62 3.54 11.56
N GLU A 129 16.89 3.92 11.38
CA GLU A 129 17.71 3.52 10.22
C GLU A 129 17.80 1.99 10.12
N GLN A 130 17.97 1.30 11.24
CA GLN A 130 18.03 -0.16 11.26
C GLN A 130 16.70 -0.82 10.81
N ARG A 131 15.54 -0.27 11.19
CA ARG A 131 14.22 -0.82 10.82
C ARG A 131 13.77 -0.48 9.40
N THR A 132 14.38 0.53 8.78
CA THR A 132 13.99 1.06 7.47
C THR A 132 14.96 0.67 6.35
N ARG A 133 15.82 -0.32 6.60
CA ARG A 133 16.77 -0.82 5.60
C ARG A 133 16.03 -1.30 4.36
N THR A 134 16.54 -0.93 3.19
CA THR A 134 15.98 -1.36 1.91
C THR A 134 15.93 -2.87 1.81
N ILE A 135 14.74 -3.37 1.50
CA ILE A 135 14.49 -4.79 1.29
C ILE A 135 14.84 -5.11 -0.16
N THR A 136 15.78 -6.04 -0.36
CA THR A 136 16.17 -6.53 -1.69
C THR A 136 15.63 -7.95 -1.87
N ARG A 137 14.95 -8.21 -2.99
CA ARG A 137 14.61 -9.60 -3.35
C ARG A 137 15.88 -10.25 -3.90
N ALA A 138 16.21 -11.43 -3.41
CA ALA A 138 17.08 -12.33 -4.16
C ALA A 138 16.37 -12.60 -5.50
N VAL A 139 17.00 -12.21 -6.61
CA VAL A 139 16.52 -12.63 -7.93
C VAL A 139 16.60 -14.15 -7.92
N SER A 140 15.45 -14.82 -7.92
CA SER A 140 15.42 -16.25 -8.19
C SER A 140 15.93 -16.42 -9.62
N SER A 141 17.19 -16.84 -9.78
CA SER A 141 17.71 -17.39 -11.02
C SER A 141 17.07 -18.76 -11.25
N GLY A 142 15.75 -18.79 -11.43
CA GLY A 142 15.09 -19.93 -12.05
C GLY A 142 15.59 -20.07 -13.48
N PRO A 143 15.73 -21.28 -14.03
CA PRO A 143 16.18 -21.46 -15.39
C PRO A 143 15.20 -20.73 -16.30
N ARG A 144 15.68 -19.70 -16.99
CA ARG A 144 14.95 -19.08 -18.10
C ARG A 144 14.89 -20.14 -19.19
N THR A 145 13.85 -20.97 -19.20
CA THR A 145 13.49 -21.76 -20.37
C THR A 145 13.06 -20.76 -21.44
N PHE A 146 14.04 -20.30 -22.23
CA PHE A 146 13.80 -19.71 -23.54
C PHE A 146 13.16 -20.80 -24.40
N VAL A 147 11.83 -20.86 -24.42
CA VAL A 147 11.14 -21.51 -25.53
C VAL A 147 11.29 -20.54 -26.70
N SER A 148 12.32 -20.78 -27.51
CA SER A 148 12.48 -20.20 -28.83
C SER A 148 11.22 -20.49 -29.65
N LEU A 149 10.38 -19.47 -29.86
CA LEU A 149 9.26 -19.56 -30.79
C LEU A 149 9.84 -19.41 -32.20
N LEU A 150 10.35 -20.52 -32.73
CA LEU A 150 10.93 -20.59 -34.07
C LEU A 150 10.28 -21.76 -34.80
N ILE A 151 9.00 -21.61 -35.16
CA ILE A 151 8.30 -22.52 -36.07
C ILE A 151 7.48 -21.69 -37.08
N THR A 152 8.13 -21.52 -38.23
CA THR A 152 7.59 -21.51 -39.61
C THR A 152 6.56 -20.47 -40.03
N PHE A 153 7.06 -19.42 -40.67
CA PHE A 153 6.49 -18.90 -41.92
C PHE A 153 6.46 -20.04 -42.94
N PHE A 154 5.31 -20.65 -43.23
CA PHE A 154 5.04 -21.24 -44.54
C PHE A 154 3.53 -21.52 -44.71
N SER A 155 2.97 -20.96 -45.79
CA SER A 155 1.70 -21.32 -46.41
C SER A 155 0.41 -20.99 -45.64
N PHE A 156 -0.29 -19.91 -46.04
CA PHE A 156 -1.69 -19.99 -46.49
C PHE A 156 -2.11 -18.68 -47.17
N THR A 157 -1.51 -18.39 -48.32
CA THR A 157 -2.11 -17.48 -49.31
C THR A 157 -3.00 -18.31 -50.23
N LEU A 158 -4.14 -18.80 -49.74
CA LEU A 158 -5.19 -19.36 -50.60
C LEU A 158 -6.51 -19.57 -49.83
N TYR A 159 -7.14 -18.52 -49.31
CA TYR A 159 -8.56 -18.56 -48.94
C TYR A 159 -9.16 -17.15 -49.01
N PHE A 160 -9.09 -16.52 -50.20
CA PHE A 160 -9.93 -15.36 -50.52
C PHE A 160 -10.19 -15.25 -52.04
N VAL A 161 -10.50 -16.39 -52.68
CA VAL A 161 -11.20 -16.44 -53.97
C VAL A 161 -12.01 -17.73 -53.99
N LEU A 162 -13.16 -17.73 -53.30
CA LEU A 162 -14.35 -18.58 -53.56
C LEU A 162 -15.31 -18.40 -52.38
N LEU A 163 -16.12 -17.34 -52.46
CA LEU A 163 -17.53 -17.26 -52.08
C LEU A 163 -17.90 -15.78 -52.00
N LEU A 164 -18.59 -15.32 -53.06
CA LEU A 164 -19.47 -14.15 -53.18
C LEU A 164 -19.12 -12.90 -52.36
#